data_AF-A0A5E4SEP5-F1
#
_entry.id   AF-A0A5E4SEP5-F1
#
_cell.length_a   1.000
_cell.length_b   1.000
_cell.length_c   1.000
_cell.angle_alpha   90.00
_cell.angle_beta   90.00
_cell.angle_gamma   90.00
#
_symmetry.space_group_name_H-M   'P 1'
#
loop_
_entity.id
_entity.type
_entity.pdbx_description
1 polymer ?
#
loop_
_entity_poly.entity_id
_entity_poly.type
_entity_poly.pdbx_seq_one_letter_code
_entity_poly.pdbx_strand_id
1 'polypeptide(L)'
;MTTPSLLSIHYPVLFTESSCEPLKSQTPCRSDIPDGVRESRTLDDILGPASERRSHGEGDAGAVFDDPQNPGFVIKVSHAETADVGAELAAVQWSAEKWERFYGHGSAEPFVTADNRVCVRLNKVPGSPMRTIWPSEYGTSKHDIMLSLDLLQGRLIDVGLRHADISTSNVHFDPETNCFWPTDFDTASTFTSSAMAPDAASPGPLASDHATFSSLRKRVAALMDSHAPEVVERYAVLSELIGPDANVNHEWRCGQIFSDPEDDRRVYKPLFAFEFGNFAPGVETGPKELARAVNEKRMFEHYYGKGSADLIRTRNGYYLLHMKRVPGVTFEASAPAPEGYQAAYREMRYKLLAAGIEHPGLRPEHLCFDAATKTLYPVSFASCRLIG
;
A
#
# COMPACT_ATOMS: atom_id res chain seq x y z
N MET A 1 -20.68 -35.03 14.72
CA MET A 1 -19.86 -34.12 13.92
C MET A 1 -19.33 -33.06 14.85
N THR A 2 -18.04 -33.15 15.15
CA THR A 2 -17.33 -32.39 16.16
C THR A 2 -16.97 -31.00 15.66
N THR A 3 -17.34 -29.98 16.43
CA THR A 3 -16.92 -28.58 16.31
C THR A 3 -15.40 -28.47 16.45
N PRO A 4 -14.70 -27.68 15.61
CA PRO A 4 -13.29 -27.38 15.85
C PRO A 4 -13.18 -26.40 17.04
N SER A 5 -12.40 -26.79 18.04
CA SER A 5 -12.00 -25.96 19.17
C SER A 5 -11.07 -24.85 18.67
N LEU A 6 -11.42 -23.60 19.00
CA LEU A 6 -10.51 -22.46 18.94
C LEU A 6 -9.45 -22.66 20.03
N LEU A 7 -8.29 -23.20 19.63
CA LEU A 7 -7.10 -23.16 20.46
C LEU A 7 -6.61 -21.71 20.49
N SER A 8 -6.80 -21.04 21.63
CA SER A 8 -6.05 -19.82 21.96
C SER A 8 -4.57 -20.12 21.83
N ILE A 9 -3.91 -19.55 20.82
CA ILE A 9 -2.46 -19.51 20.75
C ILE A 9 -2.02 -18.42 21.75
N HIS A 10 -1.93 -18.80 23.02
CA HIS A 10 -1.22 -18.05 24.03
C HIS A 10 0.28 -18.28 23.81
N TYR A 11 1.02 -17.25 23.41
CA TYR A 11 2.46 -17.24 23.63
C TYR A 11 2.70 -17.02 25.13
N PRO A 12 3.49 -17.88 25.81
CA PRO A 12 3.82 -17.67 27.21
C PRO A 12 4.84 -16.55 27.31
N VAL A 13 4.38 -15.34 27.65
CA VAL A 13 5.25 -14.31 28.21
C VAL A 13 5.46 -14.68 29.68
N LEU A 14 6.70 -15.03 30.03
CA LEU A 14 7.10 -15.29 31.41
C LEU A 14 6.95 -13.99 32.21
N PHE A 15 5.90 -13.90 33.02
CA PHE A 15 5.75 -12.85 34.03
C PHE A 15 6.70 -13.13 35.19
N THR A 16 7.72 -12.29 35.36
CA THR A 16 8.35 -12.10 36.67
C THR A 16 7.65 -10.92 37.34
N GLU A 17 6.77 -11.21 38.29
CA GLU A 17 6.22 -10.20 39.18
C GLU A 17 7.36 -9.55 39.98
N SER A 18 7.59 -8.26 39.76
CA SER A 18 8.31 -7.42 40.72
C SER A 18 7.45 -6.19 40.96
N SER A 19 6.91 -6.11 42.17
CA SER A 19 6.12 -5.01 42.70
C SER A 19 6.90 -3.69 42.68
N CYS A 20 6.34 -2.63 42.11
CA CYS A 20 6.73 -1.25 42.41
C CYS A 20 5.50 -0.34 42.44
N GLU A 21 5.30 0.33 43.58
CA GLU A 21 4.25 1.32 43.85
C GLU A 21 4.36 2.58 42.95
N PRO A 22 3.27 3.34 42.75
CA PRO A 22 3.27 4.52 41.88
C PRO A 22 4.01 5.71 42.49
N LEU A 23 5.01 6.23 41.78
CA LEU A 23 5.70 7.47 42.16
C LEU A 23 4.83 8.71 41.86
N LYS A 24 4.74 9.60 42.85
CA LYS A 24 3.99 10.86 42.80
C LYS A 24 4.60 11.87 41.83
N SER A 25 3.72 12.62 41.19
CA SER A 25 3.98 13.77 40.30
C SER A 25 4.98 14.79 40.87
N GLN A 26 6.01 15.11 40.10
CA GLN A 26 6.77 16.35 40.24
C GLN A 26 6.93 17.03 38.87
N THR A 27 6.69 18.33 38.86
CA THR A 27 6.75 19.27 37.74
C THR A 27 8.19 19.37 37.19
N PRO A 28 8.42 19.45 35.85
CA PRO A 28 9.76 19.37 35.29
C PRO A 28 10.52 20.70 35.38
N CYS A 29 11.74 20.63 35.90
CA CYS A 29 12.77 21.67 35.83
C CYS A 29 13.85 21.20 34.83
N ARG A 30 14.19 22.08 33.86
CA ARG A 30 15.41 22.12 33.01
C ARG A 30 16.25 20.83 32.87
N SER A 31 15.94 20.07 31.82
CA SER A 31 16.82 19.29 30.92
C SER A 31 18.17 18.76 31.45
N ASP A 32 18.14 17.81 32.37
CA ASP A 32 19.20 16.80 32.45
C ASP A 32 18.62 15.50 31.86
N ILE A 33 19.22 14.99 30.78
CA ILE A 33 18.83 13.70 30.19
C ILE A 33 19.14 12.62 31.24
N PRO A 34 18.19 11.73 31.60
CA PRO A 34 18.43 10.71 32.61
C PRO A 34 19.66 9.84 32.28
N ASP A 35 20.50 9.58 33.29
CA ASP A 35 21.61 8.64 33.18
C ASP A 35 21.09 7.27 32.72
N GLY A 36 21.67 6.74 31.63
CA GLY A 36 21.26 5.48 30.97
C GLY A 36 20.54 5.65 29.63
N VAL A 37 20.06 6.84 29.29
CA VAL A 37 19.43 7.10 27.97
C VAL A 37 20.48 7.47 26.91
N ARG A 38 21.67 7.91 27.33
CA ARG A 38 22.74 8.31 26.41
C ARG A 38 23.65 7.13 26.08
N GLU A 39 23.74 6.82 24.80
CA GLU A 39 24.63 5.81 24.25
C GLU A 39 26.00 6.45 23.96
N SER A 40 27.06 5.70 24.28
CA SER A 40 28.45 6.17 24.13
C SER A 40 28.93 6.18 22.67
N ARG A 41 28.19 5.50 21.81
CA ARG A 41 28.48 5.26 20.40
C ARG A 41 27.72 6.25 19.51
N THR A 42 28.30 6.57 18.36
CA THR A 42 27.63 7.34 17.31
C THR A 42 26.61 6.48 16.56
N LEU A 43 25.73 7.10 15.75
CA LEU A 43 24.82 6.32 14.91
C LEU A 43 25.55 5.39 13.94
N ASP A 44 26.68 5.82 13.38
CA ASP A 44 27.51 5.02 12.47
C ASP A 44 28.11 3.80 13.16
N ASP A 45 28.48 3.91 14.43
CA ASP A 45 28.97 2.77 15.22
C ASP A 45 27.87 1.74 15.54
N ILE A 46 26.60 2.16 15.54
CA ILE A 46 25.43 1.32 15.86
C ILE A 46 24.87 0.64 14.61
N LEU A 47 24.62 1.42 13.55
CA LEU A 47 23.96 0.96 12.32
C LEU A 47 24.93 0.65 11.18
N GLY A 48 26.22 0.94 11.35
CA GLY A 48 27.19 0.96 10.27
C GLY A 48 27.15 2.27 9.46
N PRO A 49 28.06 2.42 8.48
CA PRO A 49 28.16 3.61 7.66
C PRO A 49 26.88 3.82 6.83
N ALA A 50 26.52 5.08 6.58
CA ALA A 50 25.27 5.43 5.90
C ALA A 50 25.06 4.71 4.55
N SER A 51 26.14 4.43 3.80
CA SER A 51 26.10 3.71 2.52
C SER A 51 25.67 2.25 2.62
N GLU A 52 25.73 1.64 3.81
CA GLU A 52 25.43 0.23 4.04
C GLU A 52 24.09 0.03 4.77
N ARG A 53 23.44 1.11 5.21
CA ARG A 53 22.17 1.04 5.94
C ARG A 53 21.03 0.66 5.01
N ARG A 54 20.34 -0.43 5.33
CA ARG A 54 19.07 -0.77 4.68
C ARG A 54 17.92 -0.18 5.49
N SER A 55 17.31 0.88 4.96
CA SER A 55 16.08 1.46 5.52
C SER A 55 14.85 0.60 5.16
N HIS A 56 13.97 0.37 6.13
CA HIS A 56 12.65 -0.25 5.94
C HIS A 56 11.57 0.77 5.60
N GLY A 57 11.86 2.06 5.78
CA GLY A 57 10.91 3.14 5.56
C GLY A 57 11.47 4.47 6.04
N GLU A 58 11.05 5.52 5.37
CA GLU A 58 11.37 6.92 5.69
C GLU A 58 10.05 7.70 5.66
N GLY A 59 9.83 8.54 6.66
CA GLY A 59 8.66 9.40 6.78
C GLY A 59 9.02 10.67 7.55
N ASP A 60 8.06 11.56 7.79
CA ASP A 60 8.34 12.89 8.37
C ASP A 60 9.04 12.84 9.74
N ALA A 61 8.85 11.75 10.49
CA ALA A 61 9.45 11.53 11.82
C ALA A 61 10.83 10.83 11.79
N GLY A 62 11.36 10.49 10.61
CA GLY A 62 12.67 9.86 10.45
C GLY A 62 12.67 8.57 9.62
N ALA A 63 13.71 7.78 9.80
CA ALA A 63 13.92 6.52 9.08
C ALA A 63 14.08 5.33 10.04
N VAL A 64 13.69 4.13 9.57
CA VAL A 64 13.74 2.89 10.35
C VAL A 64 14.75 1.92 9.75
N PHE A 65 15.66 1.40 10.56
CA PHE A 65 16.74 0.50 10.14
C PHE A 65 16.71 -0.81 10.95
N ASP A 66 17.22 -1.92 10.40
CA ASP A 66 17.48 -3.11 11.23
C ASP A 66 18.53 -2.80 12.29
N ASP A 67 18.39 -3.36 13.49
CA ASP A 67 19.45 -3.33 14.51
C ASP A 67 20.44 -4.47 14.23
N PRO A 68 21.69 -4.19 13.78
CA PRO A 68 22.66 -5.24 13.45
C PRO A 68 23.07 -6.09 14.65
N GLN A 69 22.93 -5.56 15.86
CA GLN A 69 23.32 -6.22 17.11
C GLN A 69 22.17 -7.02 17.71
N ASN A 70 20.93 -6.67 17.37
CA ASN A 70 19.71 -7.30 17.89
C ASN A 70 18.76 -7.66 16.72
N PRO A 71 18.90 -8.84 16.09
CA PRO A 71 18.13 -9.22 14.90
C PRO A 71 16.59 -9.22 15.04
N GLY A 72 16.10 -9.22 16.28
CA GLY A 72 14.66 -9.10 16.60
C GLY A 72 14.17 -7.66 16.74
N PHE A 73 15.01 -6.66 16.48
CA PHE A 73 14.70 -5.24 16.69
C PHE A 73 15.04 -4.39 15.46
N VAL A 74 14.40 -3.23 15.41
CA VAL A 74 14.66 -2.14 14.46
C VAL A 74 14.93 -0.86 15.24
N ILE A 75 15.62 0.10 14.64
CA ILE A 75 15.91 1.40 15.23
C ILE A 75 15.26 2.47 14.35
N LYS A 76 14.32 3.23 14.91
CA LYS A 76 13.78 4.47 14.31
C LYS A 76 14.68 5.62 14.76
N VAL A 77 15.15 6.40 13.79
CA VAL A 77 16.13 7.49 13.97
C VAL A 77 15.54 8.77 13.43
N SER A 78 15.67 9.88 14.17
CA SER A 78 15.28 11.19 13.65
C SER A 78 16.17 11.67 12.50
N HIS A 79 15.59 12.47 11.60
CA HIS A 79 16.23 12.92 10.35
C HIS A 79 17.55 13.67 10.57
N ALA A 80 17.60 14.48 11.61
CA ALA A 80 18.72 15.36 11.87
C ALA A 80 19.20 15.24 13.32
N GLU A 81 20.44 15.64 13.54
CA GLU A 81 20.89 16.01 14.87
C GLU A 81 19.98 17.13 15.37
N THR A 82 19.36 16.91 16.53
CA THR A 82 18.42 17.88 17.06
C THR A 82 19.13 18.92 17.92
N ALA A 83 18.75 20.18 17.74
CA ALA A 83 19.18 21.26 18.63
C ALA A 83 18.50 21.17 20.01
N ASP A 84 17.36 20.48 20.11
CA ASP A 84 16.60 20.27 21.33
C ASP A 84 16.36 18.76 21.57
N VAL A 85 17.42 18.10 22.02
CA VAL A 85 17.39 16.68 22.39
C VAL A 85 16.31 16.39 23.43
N GLY A 86 16.05 17.32 24.36
CA GLY A 86 15.08 17.12 25.43
C GLY A 86 13.65 17.00 24.92
N ALA A 87 13.23 17.92 24.04
CA ALA A 87 11.89 17.89 23.45
C ALA A 87 11.67 16.67 22.56
N GLU A 88 12.65 16.33 21.72
CA GLU A 88 12.53 15.18 20.82
C GLU A 88 12.56 13.85 21.59
N LEU A 89 13.44 13.73 22.60
CA LEU A 89 13.46 12.56 23.48
C LEU A 89 12.14 12.38 24.22
N ALA A 90 11.52 13.47 24.70
CA ALA A 90 10.21 13.39 25.35
C ALA A 90 9.11 12.90 24.38
N ALA A 91 9.14 13.32 23.12
CA ALA A 91 8.21 12.84 22.10
C ALA A 91 8.44 11.35 21.76
N VAL A 92 9.70 10.92 21.68
CA VAL A 92 10.06 9.52 21.43
C VAL A 92 9.71 8.63 22.62
N GLN A 93 9.96 9.07 23.85
CA GLN A 93 9.52 8.39 25.07
C GLN A 93 7.99 8.27 25.10
N TRP A 94 7.29 9.36 24.74
CA TRP A 94 5.84 9.33 24.62
C TRP A 94 5.39 8.24 23.66
N SER A 95 5.95 8.14 22.45
CA SER A 95 5.61 7.09 21.48
C SER A 95 5.96 5.68 21.99
N ALA A 96 7.14 5.52 22.60
CA ALA A 96 7.63 4.25 23.15
C ALA A 96 6.71 3.69 24.25
N GLU A 97 6.15 4.53 25.13
CA GLU A 97 5.19 4.07 26.14
C GLU A 97 3.93 3.43 25.52
N LYS A 98 3.47 3.93 24.37
CA LYS A 98 2.25 3.44 23.70
C LYS A 98 2.58 2.18 22.92
N TRP A 99 3.78 2.11 22.35
CA TRP A 99 4.33 0.89 21.80
C TRP A 99 4.42 -0.22 22.85
N GLU A 100 5.04 0.03 24.00
CA GLU A 100 5.14 -0.95 25.11
C GLU A 100 3.78 -1.36 25.65
N ARG A 101 2.83 -0.44 25.68
CA ARG A 101 1.47 -0.74 26.10
C ARG A 101 0.77 -1.73 25.16
N PHE A 102 1.11 -1.74 23.88
CA PHE A 102 0.56 -2.68 22.91
C PHE A 102 1.38 -3.98 22.80
N TYR A 103 2.70 -3.88 22.70
CA TYR A 103 3.62 -5.00 22.43
C TYR A 103 4.21 -5.64 23.69
N GLY A 104 4.00 -5.04 24.86
CA GLY A 104 4.53 -5.50 26.13
C GLY A 104 5.78 -4.72 26.57
N HIS A 105 6.12 -4.85 27.85
CA HIS A 105 7.29 -4.20 28.42
C HIS A 105 8.59 -4.69 27.77
N GLY A 106 9.54 -3.78 27.53
CA GLY A 106 10.82 -4.06 26.87
C GLY A 106 10.73 -4.16 25.35
N SER A 107 9.58 -3.82 24.76
CA SER A 107 9.40 -3.80 23.30
C SER A 107 9.85 -2.49 22.66
N ALA A 108 10.11 -1.44 23.45
CA ALA A 108 10.67 -0.18 23.00
C ALA A 108 11.73 0.36 23.98
N GLU A 109 12.79 0.96 23.45
CA GLU A 109 13.89 1.54 24.23
C GLU A 109 14.36 2.84 23.56
N PRO A 110 13.94 4.01 24.06
CA PRO A 110 14.47 5.31 23.64
C PRO A 110 15.92 5.50 24.06
N PHE A 111 16.75 6.04 23.17
CA PHE A 111 18.13 6.41 23.49
C PHE A 111 18.61 7.59 22.65
N VAL A 112 19.70 8.23 23.08
CA VAL A 112 20.36 9.33 22.39
C VAL A 112 21.79 8.93 22.07
N THR A 113 22.20 9.00 20.80
CA THR A 113 23.57 8.67 20.38
C THR A 113 24.58 9.73 20.80
N ALA A 114 25.88 9.41 20.69
CA ALA A 114 26.97 10.35 20.98
C ALA A 114 26.95 11.60 20.07
N ASP A 115 26.43 11.49 18.85
CA ASP A 115 26.19 12.57 17.88
C ASP A 115 24.83 13.27 18.08
N ASN A 116 24.19 13.11 19.25
CA ASN A 116 22.94 13.77 19.63
C ASN A 116 21.74 13.47 18.69
N ARG A 117 21.67 12.26 18.15
CA ARG A 117 20.47 11.78 17.46
C ARG A 117 19.55 11.07 18.43
N VAL A 118 18.27 11.41 18.40
CA VAL A 118 17.26 10.72 19.20
C VAL A 118 16.77 9.52 18.42
N CYS A 119 16.82 8.36 19.09
CA CYS A 119 16.49 7.07 18.52
C CYS A 119 15.51 6.34 19.42
N VAL A 120 14.80 5.37 18.84
CA VAL A 120 14.09 4.34 19.61
C VAL A 120 14.35 2.98 18.96
N ARG A 121 14.82 2.04 19.78
CA ARG A 121 14.89 0.62 19.41
C ARG A 121 13.51 0.02 19.68
N LEU A 122 12.93 -0.66 18.70
CA LEU A 122 11.60 -1.27 18.75
C LEU A 122 11.71 -2.74 18.36
N ASN A 123 10.94 -3.63 18.98
CA ASN A 123 10.85 -5.01 18.51
C ASN A 123 10.31 -5.03 17.07
N LYS A 124 10.86 -5.93 16.26
CA LYS A 124 10.44 -6.06 14.86
C LYS A 124 9.04 -6.66 14.81
N VAL A 125 8.14 -5.98 14.10
CA VAL A 125 6.78 -6.46 13.87
C VAL A 125 6.74 -7.44 12.70
N PRO A 126 5.93 -8.51 12.76
CA PRO A 126 5.77 -9.43 11.64
C PRO A 126 5.10 -8.78 10.42
N GLY A 127 5.32 -9.39 9.26
CA GLY A 127 4.66 -9.01 8.02
C GLY A 127 5.23 -7.75 7.35
N SER A 128 4.50 -7.25 6.35
CA SER A 128 4.88 -6.06 5.58
C SER A 128 3.78 -4.99 5.65
N PRO A 129 4.12 -3.69 5.48
CA PRO A 129 3.13 -2.63 5.42
C PRO A 129 2.02 -2.96 4.41
N MET A 130 0.76 -2.79 4.79
CA MET A 130 -0.39 -3.12 3.93
C MET A 130 -0.34 -2.46 2.55
N ARG A 131 0.28 -1.28 2.44
CA ARG A 131 0.46 -0.58 1.15
C ARG A 131 1.29 -1.39 0.14
N THR A 132 2.07 -2.37 0.59
CA THR A 132 2.93 -3.21 -0.26
C THR A 132 2.40 -4.62 -0.44
N ILE A 133 1.29 -4.97 0.21
CA ILE A 133 0.71 -6.32 0.17
C ILE A 133 -0.13 -6.48 -1.11
N TRP A 134 0.11 -7.56 -1.81
CA TRP A 134 -0.62 -7.96 -3.00
C TRP A 134 -2.00 -8.55 -2.64
N PRO A 135 -3.04 -8.36 -3.49
CA PRO A 135 -4.31 -9.04 -3.33
C PRO A 135 -4.18 -10.55 -3.15
N SER A 136 -3.25 -11.18 -3.87
CA SER A 136 -3.00 -12.62 -3.81
C SER A 136 -2.40 -13.10 -2.48
N GLU A 137 -1.75 -12.19 -1.74
CA GLU A 137 -1.15 -12.47 -0.43
C GLU A 137 -2.17 -12.44 0.70
N TYR A 138 -3.32 -11.78 0.50
CA TYR A 138 -4.42 -11.92 1.43
C TYR A 138 -4.98 -13.34 1.30
N GLY A 139 -5.08 -14.04 2.43
CA GLY A 139 -5.57 -15.41 2.48
C GLY A 139 -6.92 -15.63 1.77
N THR A 140 -7.26 -16.88 1.53
CA THR A 140 -8.43 -17.26 0.71
C THR A 140 -9.79 -16.91 1.33
N SER A 141 -9.84 -16.65 2.64
CA SER A 141 -11.06 -16.27 3.36
C SER A 141 -11.12 -14.77 3.61
N LYS A 142 -11.92 -14.06 2.81
CA LYS A 142 -12.25 -12.65 3.06
C LYS A 142 -12.84 -12.43 4.45
N HIS A 143 -13.62 -13.38 4.94
CA HIS A 143 -14.20 -13.31 6.28
C HIS A 143 -13.11 -13.30 7.36
N ASP A 144 -12.11 -14.17 7.25
CA ASP A 144 -11.05 -14.30 8.24
C ASP A 144 -10.17 -13.04 8.26
N ILE A 145 -9.87 -12.47 7.09
CA ILE A 145 -9.13 -11.21 6.99
C ILE A 145 -9.92 -10.04 7.62
N MET A 146 -11.24 -9.96 7.42
CA MET A 146 -12.06 -8.94 8.09
C MET A 146 -12.10 -9.15 9.60
N LEU A 147 -12.22 -10.40 10.05
CA LEU A 147 -12.19 -10.74 11.48
C LEU A 147 -10.84 -10.35 12.11
N SER A 148 -9.72 -10.55 11.42
CA SER A 148 -8.40 -10.15 11.90
C SER A 148 -8.25 -8.63 12.07
N LEU A 149 -8.92 -7.81 11.23
CA LEU A 149 -8.99 -6.36 11.45
C LEU A 149 -9.84 -6.01 12.67
N ASP A 150 -10.93 -6.74 12.91
CA ASP A 150 -11.75 -6.57 14.13
C ASP A 150 -10.98 -6.97 15.39
N LEU A 151 -10.16 -8.03 15.32
CA LEU A 151 -9.27 -8.45 16.39
C LEU A 151 -8.16 -7.41 16.65
N LEU A 152 -7.60 -6.80 15.62
CA LEU A 152 -6.68 -5.67 15.78
C LEU A 152 -7.36 -4.51 16.53
N GLN A 153 -8.57 -4.13 16.10
CA GLN A 153 -9.34 -3.09 16.77
C GLN A 153 -9.60 -3.45 18.24
N GLY A 154 -9.99 -4.69 18.51
CA GLY A 154 -10.19 -5.22 19.86
C GLY A 154 -8.93 -5.13 20.72
N ARG A 155 -7.77 -5.57 20.22
CA ARG A 155 -6.50 -5.50 20.96
C ARG A 155 -6.11 -4.08 21.34
N LEU A 156 -6.32 -3.09 20.44
CA LEU A 156 -6.09 -1.68 20.76
C LEU A 156 -7.02 -1.20 21.89
N ILE A 157 -8.30 -1.60 21.85
CA ILE A 157 -9.28 -1.25 22.89
C ILE A 157 -8.92 -1.89 24.23
N ASP A 158 -8.52 -3.16 24.23
CA ASP A 158 -8.19 -3.91 25.44
C ASP A 158 -7.02 -3.28 26.20
N VAL A 159 -6.04 -2.75 25.46
CA VAL A 159 -4.93 -2.00 26.06
C VAL A 159 -5.25 -0.52 26.25
N GLY A 160 -6.45 -0.04 25.91
CA GLY A 160 -6.85 1.37 26.09
C GLY A 160 -6.06 2.35 25.22
N LEU A 161 -5.75 1.96 23.98
CA LEU A 161 -5.05 2.77 23.00
C LEU A 161 -5.97 3.16 21.84
N ARG A 162 -5.93 4.44 21.49
CA ARG A 162 -6.51 5.00 20.28
C ARG A 162 -5.38 5.36 19.32
N HIS A 163 -5.38 4.71 18.16
CA HIS A 163 -4.38 4.95 17.13
C HIS A 163 -4.98 5.87 16.05
N ALA A 164 -4.61 7.15 16.06
CA ALA A 164 -5.21 8.15 15.18
C ALA A 164 -4.80 7.96 13.72
N ASP A 165 -3.59 7.44 13.47
CA ASP A 165 -3.05 7.23 12.12
C ASP A 165 -3.05 5.76 11.69
N ILE A 166 -4.20 5.10 11.81
CA ILE A 166 -4.40 3.75 11.23
C ILE A 166 -4.53 3.89 9.72
N SER A 167 -3.37 3.89 9.06
CA SER A 167 -3.21 3.92 7.61
C SER A 167 -2.53 2.65 7.12
N THR A 168 -2.51 2.40 5.81
CA THR A 168 -1.79 1.24 5.25
C THR A 168 -0.30 1.32 5.26
N SER A 169 0.24 2.48 5.64
CA SER A 169 1.65 2.60 5.95
C SER A 169 1.96 2.10 7.35
N ASN A 170 1.00 2.25 8.26
CA ASN A 170 1.15 2.07 9.71
C ASN A 170 0.41 0.83 10.24
N VAL A 171 -0.04 -0.04 9.33
CA VAL A 171 -0.52 -1.37 9.64
C VAL A 171 0.21 -2.35 8.75
N HIS A 172 0.87 -3.31 9.38
CA HIS A 172 1.52 -4.43 8.72
C HIS A 172 0.57 -5.62 8.66
N PHE A 173 0.62 -6.38 7.58
CA PHE A 173 -0.09 -7.65 7.45
C PHE A 173 0.91 -8.79 7.34
N ASP A 174 0.69 -9.82 8.15
CA ASP A 174 1.45 -11.05 8.15
C ASP A 174 0.63 -12.18 7.49
N PRO A 175 0.99 -12.61 6.27
CA PRO A 175 0.26 -13.65 5.55
C PRO A 175 0.40 -15.04 6.19
N GLU A 176 1.43 -15.29 7.01
CA GLU A 176 1.60 -16.59 7.67
C GLU A 176 0.56 -16.81 8.78
N THR A 177 0.21 -15.73 9.48
CA THR A 177 -0.71 -15.77 10.63
C THR A 177 -2.06 -15.09 10.34
N ASN A 178 -2.23 -14.50 9.16
CA ASN A 178 -3.36 -13.63 8.80
C ASN A 178 -3.62 -12.51 9.84
N CYS A 179 -2.57 -12.03 10.51
CA CYS A 179 -2.68 -11.02 11.56
C CYS A 179 -2.26 -9.64 11.07
N PHE A 180 -2.90 -8.61 11.63
CA PHE A 180 -2.52 -7.21 11.41
C PHE A 180 -1.78 -6.65 12.63
N TRP A 181 -0.72 -5.90 12.38
CA TRP A 181 0.18 -5.36 13.40
C TRP A 181 0.30 -3.84 13.23
N PRO A 182 -0.14 -3.02 14.20
CA PRO A 182 -0.06 -1.57 14.10
C PRO A 182 1.37 -1.10 14.39
N THR A 183 1.82 -0.08 13.67
CA THR A 183 3.11 0.57 13.89
C THR A 183 2.92 2.07 13.98
N ASP A 184 3.94 2.79 14.43
CA ASP A 184 3.97 4.26 14.43
C ASP A 184 2.92 4.91 15.37
N PHE A 185 3.17 4.76 16.67
CA PHE A 185 2.29 5.25 17.74
C PHE A 185 2.49 6.74 18.09
N ASP A 186 3.18 7.51 17.24
CA ASP A 186 3.52 8.91 17.50
C ASP A 186 2.27 9.79 17.71
N THR A 187 1.17 9.45 17.04
CA THR A 187 -0.14 10.13 17.17
C THR A 187 -1.14 9.39 18.05
N ALA A 188 -0.72 8.29 18.68
CA ALA A 188 -1.60 7.50 19.53
C ALA A 188 -1.89 8.21 20.85
N SER A 189 -3.09 7.95 21.38
CA SER A 189 -3.55 8.47 22.66
C SER A 189 -4.08 7.35 23.54
N THR A 190 -3.96 7.51 24.86
CA THR A 190 -4.53 6.56 25.81
C THR A 190 -5.94 6.98 26.20
N PHE A 191 -6.76 6.00 26.57
CA PHE A 191 -8.06 6.22 27.17
C PHE A 191 -8.33 5.22 28.28
N THR A 192 -9.26 5.56 29.16
CA THR A 192 -9.69 4.70 30.26
C THR A 192 -11.02 4.01 29.91
N SER A 193 -11.30 2.88 30.55
CA SER A 193 -12.57 2.16 30.41
C SER A 193 -13.80 3.03 30.79
N SER A 194 -13.62 4.04 31.64
CA SER A 194 -14.67 5.03 31.96
C SER A 194 -15.06 5.91 30.77
N ALA A 195 -14.19 6.08 29.78
CA ALA A 195 -14.51 6.78 28.53
C ALA A 195 -15.41 5.95 27.60
N MET A 196 -15.70 4.69 27.95
CA MET A 196 -16.53 3.76 27.18
C MET A 196 -17.92 3.56 27.78
N ALA A 197 -18.23 4.25 28.88
CA ALA A 197 -19.51 4.13 29.56
C ALA A 197 -20.65 4.72 28.70
N PRO A 198 -21.87 4.15 28.73
CA PRO A 198 -23.00 4.61 27.90
C PRO A 198 -23.38 6.08 28.12
N ASP A 199 -23.05 6.63 29.28
CA ASP A 199 -23.31 7.99 29.75
C ASP A 199 -22.12 8.95 29.54
N ALA A 200 -21.03 8.49 28.93
CA ALA A 200 -19.89 9.34 28.61
C ALA A 200 -20.29 10.47 27.64
N ALA A 201 -19.77 11.68 27.88
CA ALA A 201 -20.13 12.92 27.15
C ALA A 201 -19.85 12.87 25.63
N SER A 202 -19.07 11.89 25.17
CA SER A 202 -19.05 11.42 23.79
C SER A 202 -19.06 9.90 23.84
N PRO A 203 -19.70 9.20 22.89
CA PRO A 203 -19.71 7.74 22.80
C PRO A 203 -18.30 7.23 22.44
N GLY A 204 -17.39 7.32 23.42
CA GLY A 204 -16.03 6.83 23.47
C GLY A 204 -15.06 7.16 22.31
N PRO A 205 -13.79 6.77 22.50
CA PRO A 205 -12.79 6.60 21.44
C PRO A 205 -13.28 5.68 20.30
N LEU A 206 -14.20 4.75 20.62
CA LEU A 206 -14.83 3.85 19.66
C LEU A 206 -15.49 4.58 18.48
N ALA A 207 -16.15 5.73 18.68
CA ALA A 207 -16.81 6.41 17.57
C ALA A 207 -15.80 6.95 16.54
N SER A 208 -14.67 7.50 17.00
CA SER A 208 -13.61 7.98 16.12
C SER A 208 -12.80 6.85 15.48
N ASP A 209 -12.56 5.76 16.22
CA ASP A 209 -11.73 4.66 15.74
C ASP A 209 -12.53 3.72 14.83
N HIS A 210 -13.84 3.58 15.08
CA HIS A 210 -14.72 2.78 14.25
C HIS A 210 -14.82 3.33 12.83
N ALA A 211 -14.85 4.66 12.63
CA ALA A 211 -14.88 5.24 11.29
C ALA A 211 -13.61 4.88 10.50
N THR A 212 -12.44 5.00 11.13
CA THR A 212 -11.13 4.65 10.52
C THR A 212 -11.03 3.17 10.21
N PHE A 213 -11.35 2.29 11.17
CA PHE A 213 -11.35 0.84 10.95
C PHE A 213 -12.41 0.40 9.93
N SER A 214 -13.57 1.04 9.90
CA SER A 214 -14.62 0.80 8.88
C SER A 214 -14.12 1.18 7.49
N SER A 215 -13.43 2.32 7.37
CA SER A 215 -12.76 2.71 6.13
C SER A 215 -11.73 1.66 5.73
N LEU A 216 -10.79 1.32 6.62
CA LEU A 216 -9.74 0.32 6.37
C LEU A 216 -10.31 -1.02 5.91
N ARG A 217 -11.31 -1.57 6.62
CA ARG A 217 -12.01 -2.82 6.24
C ARG A 217 -12.56 -2.75 4.82
N LYS A 218 -13.23 -1.65 4.46
CA LYS A 218 -13.76 -1.48 3.09
C LYS A 218 -12.66 -1.42 2.05
N ARG A 219 -11.51 -0.79 2.37
CA ARG A 219 -10.36 -0.75 1.48
C ARG A 219 -9.74 -2.12 1.26
N VAL A 220 -9.49 -2.87 2.33
CA VAL A 220 -8.97 -4.24 2.24
C VAL A 220 -9.94 -5.15 1.50
N ALA A 221 -11.23 -5.06 1.81
CA ALA A 221 -12.25 -5.85 1.13
C ALA A 221 -12.24 -5.60 -0.38
N ALA A 222 -12.19 -4.34 -0.80
CA ALA A 222 -12.14 -3.98 -2.22
C ALA A 222 -10.78 -4.34 -2.87
N LEU A 223 -9.69 -4.33 -2.12
CA LEU A 223 -8.39 -4.83 -2.58
C LEU A 223 -8.42 -6.33 -2.86
N MET A 224 -8.99 -7.11 -1.94
CA MET A 224 -9.20 -8.55 -2.14
C MET A 224 -10.15 -8.82 -3.32
N ASP A 225 -11.21 -8.02 -3.47
CA ASP A 225 -12.13 -8.11 -4.63
C ASP A 225 -11.46 -7.72 -5.96
N SER A 226 -10.30 -7.05 -5.89
CA SER A 226 -9.47 -6.75 -7.06
C SER A 226 -8.52 -7.88 -7.46
N HIS A 227 -8.54 -9.01 -6.75
CA HIS A 227 -7.81 -10.20 -7.16
C HIS A 227 -8.53 -10.88 -8.33
N ALA A 228 -7.84 -11.03 -9.46
CA ALA A 228 -8.32 -11.79 -10.61
C ALA A 228 -7.19 -12.68 -11.14
N PRO A 229 -7.47 -13.95 -11.47
CA PRO A 229 -6.44 -14.88 -11.95
C PRO A 229 -5.82 -14.45 -13.29
N GLU A 230 -6.46 -13.56 -14.03
CA GLU A 230 -5.93 -12.99 -15.27
C GLU A 230 -4.87 -11.90 -15.07
N VAL A 231 -4.71 -11.41 -13.84
CA VAL A 231 -3.76 -10.35 -13.46
C VAL A 231 -2.44 -10.98 -13.02
N VAL A 232 -1.36 -10.57 -13.67
CA VAL A 232 0.00 -10.92 -13.31
C VAL A 232 0.55 -9.85 -12.39
N GLU A 233 0.90 -10.22 -11.16
CA GLU A 233 1.52 -9.33 -10.20
C GLU A 233 3.03 -9.22 -10.48
N ARG A 234 3.52 -7.99 -10.66
CA ARG A 234 4.93 -7.71 -10.95
C ARG A 234 5.53 -6.81 -9.88
N TYR A 235 6.63 -7.27 -9.30
CA TYR A 235 7.40 -6.53 -8.29
C TYR A 235 8.26 -5.40 -8.91
N ALA A 236 7.67 -4.63 -9.81
CA ALA A 236 8.23 -3.40 -10.35
C ALA A 236 7.26 -2.25 -10.03
N VAL A 237 7.77 -1.03 -9.87
CA VAL A 237 6.93 0.18 -9.87
C VAL A 237 6.72 0.68 -11.30
N LEU A 238 5.70 1.53 -11.49
CA LEU A 238 5.39 2.06 -12.82
C LEU A 238 6.59 2.68 -13.53
N SER A 239 7.37 3.52 -12.84
CA SER A 239 8.52 4.23 -13.42
C SER A 239 9.64 3.30 -13.88
N GLU A 240 9.77 2.10 -13.30
CA GLU A 240 10.72 1.09 -13.75
C GLU A 240 10.27 0.44 -15.07
N LEU A 241 8.96 0.35 -15.30
CA LEU A 241 8.41 -0.28 -16.50
C LEU A 241 8.33 0.67 -17.70
N ILE A 242 8.00 1.94 -17.48
CA ILE A 242 7.75 2.91 -18.57
C ILE A 242 8.65 4.15 -18.54
N GLY A 243 9.57 4.22 -17.58
CA GLY A 243 10.50 5.34 -17.38
C GLY A 243 10.02 6.35 -16.32
N PRO A 244 10.94 7.02 -15.60
CA PRO A 244 10.62 7.93 -14.51
C PRO A 244 9.93 9.23 -14.95
N ASP A 245 10.17 9.67 -16.18
CA ASP A 245 9.63 10.92 -16.74
C ASP A 245 8.32 10.71 -17.54
N ALA A 246 7.76 9.50 -17.49
CA ALA A 246 6.53 9.18 -18.20
C ALA A 246 5.34 9.95 -17.60
N ASN A 247 4.80 10.90 -18.36
CA ASN A 247 3.53 11.54 -18.00
C ASN A 247 2.37 10.60 -18.36
N VAL A 248 1.76 9.99 -17.35
CA VAL A 248 0.73 8.96 -17.55
C VAL A 248 -0.67 9.55 -17.39
N ASN A 249 -1.52 9.28 -18.38
CA ASN A 249 -2.94 9.55 -18.29
C ASN A 249 -3.71 8.26 -17.90
N HIS A 250 -4.51 8.34 -16.83
CA HIS A 250 -5.39 7.26 -16.34
C HIS A 250 -6.85 7.45 -16.71
N GLU A 251 -7.15 8.35 -17.66
CA GLU A 251 -8.50 8.58 -18.13
C GLU A 251 -9.13 7.31 -18.72
N TRP A 252 -10.43 7.19 -18.48
CA TRP A 252 -11.22 6.09 -19.00
C TRP A 252 -11.10 6.03 -20.53
N ARG A 253 -10.50 4.93 -21.02
CA ARG A 253 -10.23 4.61 -22.43
C ARG A 253 -8.97 5.24 -23.03
N CYS A 254 -8.06 5.76 -22.23
CA CYS A 254 -6.76 6.24 -22.71
C CYS A 254 -6.11 5.23 -23.67
N GLY A 255 -5.60 5.70 -24.81
CA GLY A 255 -4.82 4.89 -25.75
C GLY A 255 -3.33 5.18 -25.70
N GLN A 256 -2.85 5.82 -24.63
CA GLN A 256 -1.43 6.08 -24.44
C GLN A 256 -0.67 4.77 -24.28
N ILE A 257 0.45 4.67 -25.00
CA ILE A 257 1.26 3.46 -25.10
C ILE A 257 2.72 3.85 -24.85
N PHE A 258 3.41 3.05 -24.04
CA PHE A 258 4.82 3.19 -23.71
C PHE A 258 5.58 1.98 -24.21
N SER A 259 6.78 2.17 -24.72
CA SER A 259 7.59 1.04 -25.21
C SER A 259 8.08 0.21 -24.03
N ASP A 260 8.09 -1.11 -24.18
CA ASP A 260 8.78 -1.97 -23.23
C ASP A 260 10.30 -1.85 -23.47
N PRO A 261 11.11 -1.47 -22.46
CA PRO A 261 12.56 -1.36 -22.61
C PRO A 261 13.27 -2.71 -22.78
N GLU A 262 12.63 -3.82 -22.39
CA GLU A 262 13.17 -5.17 -22.46
C GLU A 262 12.71 -5.95 -23.70
N ASP A 263 11.56 -5.60 -24.30
CA ASP A 263 11.00 -6.26 -25.48
C ASP A 263 10.43 -5.26 -26.51
N ASP A 264 11.16 -5.04 -27.61
CA ASP A 264 10.77 -4.12 -28.68
C ASP A 264 9.48 -4.50 -29.42
N ARG A 265 8.98 -5.71 -29.21
CA ARG A 265 7.72 -6.23 -29.78
C ARG A 265 6.54 -5.98 -28.88
N ARG A 266 6.74 -5.44 -27.68
CA ARG A 266 5.70 -5.19 -26.70
C ARG A 266 5.71 -3.76 -26.19
N VAL A 267 4.58 -3.41 -25.59
CA VAL A 267 4.30 -2.09 -25.09
C VAL A 267 3.44 -2.17 -23.84
N TYR A 268 3.59 -1.19 -22.96
CA TYR A 268 2.73 -0.99 -21.81
C TYR A 268 1.66 0.05 -22.11
N LYS A 269 0.42 -0.30 -21.82
CA LYS A 269 -0.71 0.62 -21.85
C LYS A 269 -1.28 0.78 -20.45
N PRO A 270 -1.12 1.95 -19.82
CA PRO A 270 -1.75 2.23 -18.54
C PRO A 270 -3.26 2.24 -18.65
N LEU A 271 -3.92 1.54 -17.73
CA LEU A 271 -5.39 1.42 -17.73
C LEU A 271 -5.97 2.27 -16.61
N PHE A 272 -5.52 2.03 -15.39
CA PHE A 272 -5.91 2.79 -14.21
C PHE A 272 -4.88 2.59 -13.10
N ALA A 273 -4.80 3.56 -12.20
CA ALA A 273 -4.07 3.42 -10.96
C ALA A 273 -5.07 3.10 -9.85
N PHE A 274 -4.70 2.14 -9.00
CA PHE A 274 -5.47 1.79 -7.82
C PHE A 274 -4.56 1.73 -6.60
N GLU A 275 -4.12 2.90 -6.17
CA GLU A 275 -3.38 3.07 -4.92
C GLU A 275 -4.30 2.88 -3.71
N PHE A 276 -3.79 2.37 -2.60
CA PHE A 276 -4.64 2.02 -1.45
C PHE A 276 -5.44 3.22 -0.89
N GLY A 277 -4.88 4.43 -0.99
CA GLY A 277 -5.58 5.68 -0.63
C GLY A 277 -6.87 5.93 -1.43
N ASN A 278 -6.97 5.37 -2.64
CA ASN A 278 -8.07 5.57 -3.58
C ASN A 278 -9.24 4.59 -3.36
N PHE A 279 -9.15 3.65 -2.42
CA PHE A 279 -10.31 2.90 -1.93
C PHE A 279 -11.21 3.82 -1.10
N ALA A 280 -12.09 4.56 -1.78
CA ALA A 280 -13.19 5.25 -1.12
C ALA A 280 -14.36 4.27 -0.91
N PRO A 281 -14.91 4.16 0.33
CA PRO A 281 -16.14 3.45 0.60
C PRO A 281 -17.28 3.78 -0.39
N GLY A 282 -17.87 2.77 -1.03
CA GLY A 282 -19.03 2.94 -1.90
C GLY A 282 -18.72 3.40 -3.33
N VAL A 283 -17.44 3.48 -3.72
CA VAL A 283 -17.06 3.74 -5.10
C VAL A 283 -16.93 2.42 -5.84
N GLU A 284 -17.84 2.15 -6.77
CA GLU A 284 -17.84 0.96 -7.64
C GLU A 284 -16.56 0.80 -8.49
N THR A 285 -15.64 1.77 -8.46
CA THR A 285 -14.54 1.88 -9.42
C THR A 285 -13.59 0.69 -9.35
N GLY A 286 -13.22 0.15 -8.18
CA GLY A 286 -12.23 -0.95 -8.11
C GLY A 286 -12.63 -2.19 -8.92
N PRO A 287 -13.69 -2.92 -8.53
CA PRO A 287 -14.16 -4.10 -9.28
C PRO A 287 -14.60 -3.78 -10.71
N LYS A 288 -15.17 -2.58 -10.94
CA LYS A 288 -15.65 -2.17 -12.27
C LYS A 288 -14.51 -1.84 -13.23
N GLU A 289 -13.48 -1.12 -12.78
CA GLU A 289 -12.28 -0.85 -13.56
C GLU A 289 -11.49 -2.14 -13.79
N LEU A 290 -11.41 -3.04 -12.81
CA LEU A 290 -10.80 -4.35 -13.02
C LEU A 290 -11.58 -5.18 -14.06
N ALA A 291 -12.91 -5.25 -13.96
CA ALA A 291 -13.72 -5.95 -14.94
C ALA A 291 -13.55 -5.37 -16.35
N ARG A 292 -13.38 -4.05 -16.46
CA ARG A 292 -13.06 -3.37 -17.74
C ARG A 292 -11.68 -3.71 -18.25
N ALA A 293 -10.67 -3.75 -17.40
CA ALA A 293 -9.31 -4.13 -17.77
C ALA A 293 -9.22 -5.61 -18.20
N VAL A 294 -9.92 -6.50 -17.50
CA VAL A 294 -10.06 -7.91 -17.89
C VAL A 294 -10.78 -8.01 -19.24
N ASN A 295 -11.85 -7.25 -19.45
CA ASN A 295 -12.54 -7.19 -20.74
C ASN A 295 -11.63 -6.66 -21.86
N GLU A 296 -10.88 -5.59 -21.58
CA GLU A 296 -9.92 -5.02 -22.52
C GLU A 296 -8.88 -6.04 -22.97
N LYS A 297 -8.26 -6.75 -22.02
CA LYS A 297 -7.35 -7.86 -22.32
C LYS A 297 -8.01 -8.90 -23.22
N ARG A 298 -9.18 -9.42 -22.81
CA ARG A 298 -9.88 -10.48 -23.55
C ARG A 298 -10.25 -10.07 -24.97
N MET A 299 -10.74 -8.84 -25.15
CA MET A 299 -11.13 -8.33 -26.47
C MET A 299 -9.92 -8.01 -27.35
N PHE A 300 -8.82 -7.52 -26.76
CA PHE A 300 -7.56 -7.35 -27.48
C PHE A 300 -7.02 -8.70 -27.97
N GLU A 301 -7.00 -9.72 -27.10
CA GLU A 301 -6.61 -11.08 -27.48
C GLU A 301 -7.55 -11.71 -28.50
N HIS A 302 -8.85 -11.43 -28.43
CA HIS A 302 -9.81 -11.88 -29.42
C HIS A 302 -9.52 -11.30 -30.81
N TYR A 303 -9.08 -10.03 -30.87
CA TYR A 303 -8.78 -9.36 -32.14
C TYR A 303 -7.37 -9.68 -32.68
N TYR A 304 -6.34 -9.70 -31.82
CA TYR A 304 -4.93 -9.85 -32.22
C TYR A 304 -4.35 -11.26 -32.00
N GLY A 305 -5.13 -12.16 -31.41
CA GLY A 305 -4.74 -13.54 -31.09
C GLY A 305 -4.40 -13.74 -29.61
N LYS A 306 -4.66 -14.96 -29.11
CA LYS A 306 -4.36 -15.36 -27.74
C LYS A 306 -2.86 -15.21 -27.42
N GLY A 307 -2.55 -14.71 -26.23
CA GLY A 307 -1.18 -14.41 -25.78
C GLY A 307 -0.64 -13.07 -26.29
N SER A 308 -1.47 -12.25 -26.94
CA SER A 308 -1.08 -10.92 -27.41
C SER A 308 -1.14 -9.86 -26.32
N ALA A 309 -1.71 -10.14 -25.15
CA ALA A 309 -1.73 -9.22 -24.02
C ALA A 309 -1.76 -9.92 -22.66
N ASP A 310 -1.02 -9.36 -21.72
CA ASP A 310 -1.04 -9.70 -20.30
C ASP A 310 -1.58 -8.50 -19.51
N LEU A 311 -2.45 -8.76 -18.53
CA LEU A 311 -2.89 -7.73 -17.60
C LEU A 311 -1.95 -7.77 -16.41
N ILE A 312 -1.24 -6.68 -16.14
CA ILE A 312 -0.22 -6.58 -15.10
C ILE A 312 -0.69 -5.63 -14.00
N ARG A 313 -0.37 -5.97 -12.75
CA ARG A 313 -0.43 -5.05 -11.61
C ARG A 313 0.98 -4.78 -11.09
N THR A 314 1.33 -3.51 -10.89
CA THR A 314 2.61 -3.09 -10.30
C THR A 314 2.55 -3.05 -8.76
N ARG A 315 3.71 -3.03 -8.10
CA ARG A 315 3.80 -2.97 -6.64
C ARG A 315 3.15 -1.70 -6.05
N ASN A 316 3.21 -0.59 -6.78
CA ASN A 316 2.55 0.66 -6.39
C ASN A 316 1.07 0.76 -6.85
N GLY A 317 0.45 -0.34 -7.28
CA GLY A 317 -1.00 -0.43 -7.51
C GLY A 317 -1.48 -0.02 -8.90
N TYR A 318 -0.61 0.06 -9.90
CA TYR A 318 -0.99 0.42 -11.27
C TYR A 318 -1.36 -0.82 -12.08
N TYR A 319 -2.47 -0.73 -12.82
CA TYR A 319 -2.90 -1.76 -13.76
C TYR A 319 -2.53 -1.35 -15.18
N LEU A 320 -1.80 -2.24 -15.85
CA LEU A 320 -1.25 -2.03 -17.19
C LEU A 320 -1.67 -3.19 -18.09
N LEU A 321 -2.01 -2.91 -19.34
CA LEU A 321 -2.02 -3.94 -20.38
C LEU A 321 -0.63 -4.00 -20.99
N HIS A 322 0.10 -5.09 -20.75
CA HIS A 322 1.35 -5.38 -21.43
C HIS A 322 1.02 -6.15 -22.70
N MET A 323 0.98 -5.44 -23.82
CA MET A 323 0.40 -5.92 -25.07
C MET A 323 1.42 -5.93 -26.22
N LYS A 324 1.13 -6.72 -27.24
CA LYS A 324 1.87 -6.71 -28.50
C LYS A 324 1.85 -5.30 -29.09
N ARG A 325 3.02 -4.83 -29.52
CA ARG A 325 3.19 -3.59 -30.27
C ARG A 325 2.49 -3.69 -31.61
N VAL A 326 1.61 -2.73 -31.89
CA VAL A 326 0.99 -2.55 -33.21
C VAL A 326 1.73 -1.46 -33.98
N PRO A 327 1.80 -1.53 -35.32
CA PRO A 327 2.41 -0.47 -36.12
C PRO A 327 1.68 0.87 -35.99
N GLY A 328 2.43 1.95 -36.20
CA GLY A 328 1.89 3.31 -36.27
C GLY A 328 1.99 4.10 -34.96
N VAL A 329 1.38 5.28 -34.97
CA VAL A 329 1.36 6.21 -33.84
C VAL A 329 -0.06 6.63 -33.51
N THR A 330 -0.34 6.86 -32.23
CA THR A 330 -1.55 7.53 -31.79
C THR A 330 -1.48 9.01 -32.17
N PHE A 331 -2.59 9.59 -32.58
CA PHE A 331 -2.65 11.02 -32.88
C PHE A 331 -3.82 11.67 -32.11
N GLU A 332 -3.65 12.93 -31.74
CA GLU A 332 -4.65 13.68 -30.98
C GLU A 332 -5.90 13.92 -31.83
N ALA A 333 -7.08 13.88 -31.19
CA ALA A 333 -8.35 14.11 -31.87
C ALA A 333 -8.47 15.54 -32.47
N SER A 334 -7.69 16.49 -31.96
CA SER A 334 -7.58 17.88 -32.44
C SER A 334 -6.72 18.03 -33.69
N ALA A 335 -5.87 17.05 -34.01
CA ALA A 335 -4.96 17.11 -35.15
C ALA A 335 -5.68 16.81 -36.47
N PRO A 336 -5.24 17.39 -37.60
CA PRO A 336 -5.77 17.05 -38.92
C PRO A 336 -5.62 15.54 -39.19
N ALA A 337 -6.71 14.90 -39.64
CA ALA A 337 -6.70 13.48 -39.94
C ALA A 337 -5.67 13.19 -41.05
N PRO A 338 -4.81 12.17 -40.88
CA PRO A 338 -3.84 11.77 -41.91
C PRO A 338 -4.50 11.40 -43.23
N GLU A 339 -3.76 11.55 -44.33
CA GLU A 339 -4.25 11.14 -45.65
C GLU A 339 -4.59 9.64 -45.65
N GLY A 340 -5.78 9.29 -46.15
CA GLY A 340 -6.25 7.90 -46.20
C GLY A 340 -6.90 7.39 -44.91
N TYR A 341 -6.93 8.20 -43.83
CA TYR A 341 -7.51 7.80 -42.54
C TYR A 341 -8.96 7.31 -42.66
N GLN A 342 -9.80 7.97 -43.46
CA GLN A 342 -11.20 7.58 -43.63
C GLN A 342 -11.38 6.20 -44.27
N ALA A 343 -10.53 5.86 -45.24
CA ALA A 343 -10.54 4.53 -45.86
C ALA A 343 -10.05 3.48 -44.86
N ALA A 344 -8.92 3.75 -44.19
CA ALA A 344 -8.37 2.89 -43.16
C ALA A 344 -9.37 2.63 -42.01
N TYR A 345 -10.18 3.64 -41.65
CA TYR A 345 -11.17 3.54 -40.59
C TYR A 345 -12.30 2.58 -40.97
N ARG A 346 -12.79 2.65 -42.21
CA ARG A 346 -13.81 1.73 -42.72
C ARG A 346 -13.29 0.29 -42.73
N GLU A 347 -12.09 0.07 -43.24
CA GLU A 347 -11.45 -1.26 -43.26
C GLU A 347 -11.28 -1.84 -41.86
N MET A 348 -10.77 -1.05 -40.92
CA MET A 348 -10.62 -1.47 -39.52
C MET A 348 -11.97 -1.79 -38.87
N ARG A 349 -13.03 -1.01 -39.15
CA ARG A 349 -14.39 -1.31 -38.68
C ARG A 349 -14.94 -2.61 -39.26
N TYR A 350 -14.69 -2.89 -40.55
CA TYR A 350 -15.05 -4.18 -41.15
C TYR A 350 -14.33 -5.35 -40.49
N LYS A 351 -13.03 -5.20 -40.19
CA LYS A 351 -12.27 -6.24 -39.47
C LYS A 351 -12.80 -6.49 -38.06
N LEU A 352 -13.16 -5.44 -37.32
CA LEU A 352 -13.80 -5.58 -36.01
C LEU A 352 -15.12 -6.35 -36.10
N LEU A 353 -15.98 -5.99 -37.06
CA LEU A 353 -17.26 -6.68 -37.28
C LEU A 353 -17.07 -8.14 -37.71
N ALA A 354 -16.10 -8.42 -38.58
CA ALA A 354 -15.76 -9.78 -39.00
C ALA A 354 -15.22 -10.63 -37.83
N ALA A 355 -14.55 -10.01 -36.86
CA ALA A 355 -14.15 -10.65 -35.61
C ALA A 355 -15.31 -10.76 -34.60
N GLY A 356 -16.53 -10.32 -34.95
CA GLY A 356 -17.68 -10.30 -34.05
C GLY A 356 -17.57 -9.29 -32.92
N ILE A 357 -16.75 -8.24 -33.07
CA ILE A 357 -16.54 -7.21 -32.05
C ILE A 357 -17.36 -5.96 -32.37
N GLU A 358 -18.20 -5.55 -31.43
CA GLU A 358 -18.79 -4.23 -31.41
C GLU A 358 -17.96 -3.29 -30.52
N HIS A 359 -17.50 -2.18 -31.10
CA HIS A 359 -16.72 -1.16 -30.40
C HIS A 359 -17.49 0.16 -30.27
N PRO A 360 -18.18 0.38 -29.14
CA PRO A 360 -18.94 1.60 -28.89
C PRO A 360 -18.03 2.76 -28.45
N GLY A 361 -18.02 3.85 -29.22
CA GLY A 361 -17.29 5.07 -28.88
C GLY A 361 -15.78 4.97 -29.12
N LEU A 362 -15.40 4.42 -30.27
CA LEU A 362 -14.04 4.46 -30.80
C LEU A 362 -13.66 5.91 -31.14
N ARG A 363 -12.54 6.39 -30.58
CA ARG A 363 -12.02 7.75 -30.77
C ARG A 363 -10.63 7.69 -31.42
N PRO A 364 -10.14 8.78 -32.02
CA PRO A 364 -8.79 8.84 -32.58
C PRO A 364 -7.69 8.42 -31.59
N GLU A 365 -7.80 8.84 -30.33
CA GLU A 365 -6.84 8.46 -29.26
C GLU A 365 -6.81 6.95 -28.97
N HIS A 366 -7.79 6.17 -29.44
CA HIS A 366 -7.86 4.72 -29.25
C HIS A 366 -7.21 3.93 -30.40
N LEU A 367 -6.57 4.62 -31.35
CA LEU A 367 -6.10 4.06 -32.61
C LEU A 367 -4.64 4.42 -32.86
N CYS A 368 -3.86 3.46 -33.38
CA CYS A 368 -2.57 3.72 -34.01
C CYS A 368 -2.74 3.77 -35.53
N PHE A 369 -2.28 4.84 -36.17
CA PHE A 369 -2.25 4.95 -37.63
C PHE A 369 -0.83 4.67 -38.14
N ASP A 370 -0.72 3.68 -39.03
CA ASP A 370 0.50 3.41 -39.77
C ASP A 370 0.44 4.11 -41.13
N ALA A 371 1.20 5.20 -41.26
CA ALA A 371 1.23 6.00 -42.48
C ALA A 371 1.87 5.26 -43.67
N ALA A 372 2.77 4.30 -43.42
CA ALA A 372 3.43 3.55 -44.49
C ALA A 372 2.46 2.59 -45.18
N THR A 373 1.61 1.93 -44.39
CA THR A 373 0.63 0.96 -44.89
C THR A 373 -0.79 1.51 -45.01
N LYS A 374 -1.01 2.77 -44.63
CA LYS A 374 -2.33 3.43 -44.52
C LYS A 374 -3.35 2.55 -43.76
N THR A 375 -2.91 1.93 -42.66
CA THR A 375 -3.72 1.01 -41.84
C THR A 375 -3.97 1.58 -40.44
N LEU A 376 -5.17 1.33 -39.89
CA LEU A 376 -5.51 1.66 -38.51
C LEU A 376 -5.57 0.42 -37.63
N TYR A 377 -4.98 0.52 -36.45
CA TYR A 377 -4.92 -0.52 -35.44
C TYR A 377 -5.63 -0.03 -34.17
N PRO A 378 -6.75 -0.64 -33.76
CA PRO A 378 -7.36 -0.33 -32.47
C PRO A 378 -6.47 -0.82 -31.33
N VAL A 379 -6.31 0.02 -30.30
CA VAL A 379 -5.49 -0.26 -29.11
C VAL A 379 -6.25 -0.09 -27.80
N SER A 380 -7.51 0.33 -27.87
CA SER A 380 -8.39 0.45 -26.70
C SER A 380 -9.60 -0.43 -26.87
N PHE A 381 -9.86 -1.36 -25.96
CA PHE A 381 -10.96 -2.33 -26.08
C PHE A 381 -11.85 -2.44 -24.83
N ALA A 382 -11.61 -1.66 -23.77
CA ALA A 382 -12.35 -1.74 -22.50
C ALA A 382 -13.88 -1.78 -22.62
N SER A 383 -14.45 -1.07 -23.59
CA SER A 383 -15.90 -0.99 -23.83
C SER A 383 -16.43 -1.93 -24.92
N CYS A 384 -15.57 -2.75 -25.52
CA CYS A 384 -15.98 -3.69 -26.56
C CYS A 384 -16.85 -4.81 -26.00
N ARG A 385 -17.71 -5.34 -26.86
CA ARG A 385 -18.52 -6.54 -26.59
C ARG A 385 -18.58 -7.43 -27.82
N LEU A 386 -18.82 -8.72 -27.61
CA LEU A 386 -19.07 -9.65 -28.71
C LEU A 386 -20.50 -9.47 -29.23
N ILE A 387 -20.64 -9.51 -30.56
CA ILE A 387 -21.92 -9.54 -31.24
C ILE A 387 -22.43 -10.99 -31.15
N GLY A 388 -23.63 -11.15 -30.57
CA GLY A 388 -24.31 -12.43 -30.41
C GLY A 388 -24.99 -12.92 -31.68
#